data_AF-A0A3P9CAL1-F1
#
_entry.id   AF-A0A3P9CAL1-F1
#
_cell.length_a   1.000
_cell.length_b   1.000
_cell.length_c   1.000
_cell.angle_alpha   90.00
_cell.angle_beta   90.00
_cell.angle_gamma   90.00
#
_symmetry.space_group_name_H-M   'P 1'
#
loop_
_entity.id
_entity.type
_entity.pdbx_description
1 polymer ?
#
loop_
_entity_poly.entity_id
_entity_poly.type
_entity_poly.pdbx_seq_one_letter_code
_entity_poly.pdbx_strand_id
1 'polypeptide(L)' 'MSKINEMSILGVRSFGIEDKDKQVISFFTPVTVLVGPNGAGKTVRGHSDEIKS' A
#
# COMPACT_ATOMS: atom_id res chain seq x y z
N MET A 1 18.08 15.31 -5.03
CA MET A 1 17.63 14.11 -4.27
C MET A 1 16.36 13.58 -4.90
N SER A 2 16.32 12.30 -5.22
CA SER A 2 15.09 11.61 -5.59
C SER A 2 14.14 11.55 -4.39
N LYS A 3 12.84 11.72 -4.63
CA LYS A 3 11.76 11.60 -3.65
C LYS A 3 10.63 10.81 -4.26
N ILE A 4 9.88 10.08 -3.43
CA ILE A 4 8.60 9.50 -3.82
C ILE A 4 7.54 10.57 -3.54
N ASN A 5 6.70 10.89 -4.53
CA ASN A 5 5.61 11.85 -4.38
C ASN A 5 4.26 11.15 -4.23
N GLU A 6 4.07 10.02 -4.92
CA GLU A 6 2.80 9.31 -4.96
C GLU A 6 3.00 7.80 -5.16
N MET A 7 2.06 7.01 -4.64
CA MET A 7 1.91 5.58 -4.90
C MET A 7 0.43 5.24 -5.12
N SER A 8 0.11 4.53 -6.20
CA SER A 8 -1.22 3.95 -6.42
C SER A 8 -1.25 2.46 -6.06
N ILE A 9 -2.34 2.02 -5.42
CA ILE A 9 -2.54 0.62 -5.01
C ILE A 9 -3.88 0.13 -5.58
N LEU A 10 -3.84 -0.99 -6.30
CA LEU A 10 -5.02 -1.66 -6.88
C LEU A 10 -4.78 -3.17 -6.87
N GLY A 11 -5.76 -3.95 -6.41
CA GLY A 11 -5.72 -5.41 -6.44
C GLY A 11 -4.68 -6.07 -5.53
N VAL A 12 -4.13 -5.35 -4.55
CA VAL A 12 -3.12 -5.87 -3.63
C VAL A 12 -3.76 -6.17 -2.27
N ARG A 13 -3.77 -7.43 -1.83
CA ARG A 13 -4.27 -7.85 -0.51
C ARG A 13 -5.70 -7.34 -0.22
N SER A 14 -5.86 -6.38 0.70
CA SER A 14 -7.14 -5.82 1.11
C SER A 14 -7.66 -4.71 0.18
N PHE A 15 -6.88 -4.31 -0.83
CA PHE A 15 -7.28 -3.31 -1.83
C PHE A 15 -8.01 -4.01 -2.99
N GLY A 16 -9.21 -3.54 -3.32
CA GLY A 16 -10.06 -4.11 -4.39
C GLY A 16 -9.43 -4.04 -5.77
N ILE A 17 -9.95 -4.84 -6.71
CA ILE A 17 -9.42 -4.97 -8.08
C ILE A 17 -10.06 -4.02 -9.09
N GLU A 18 -11.21 -3.43 -8.75
CA GLU A 18 -11.96 -2.55 -9.63
C GLU A 18 -11.35 -1.15 -9.66
N ASP A 19 -11.46 -0.42 -10.77
CA ASP A 19 -10.91 0.95 -10.89
C ASP A 19 -11.42 1.90 -9.79
N LYS A 20 -12.67 1.71 -9.35
CA LYS A 20 -13.27 2.48 -8.24
C LYS A 20 -12.57 2.25 -6.89
N ASP A 21 -11.85 1.14 -6.74
CA ASP A 21 -11.17 0.74 -5.51
C ASP A 21 -9.69 1.16 -5.50
N LYS A 22 -9.19 1.77 -6.60
CA LYS A 22 -7.83 2.31 -6.68
C LYS A 22 -7.60 3.33 -5.58
N GLN A 23 -6.58 3.10 -4.76
CA GLN A 23 -6.15 4.02 -3.71
C GLN A 23 -4.88 4.75 -4.13
N VAL A 24 -4.77 6.02 -3.74
CA VAL A 24 -3.60 6.85 -4.03
C VAL A 24 -3.08 7.45 -2.73
N ILE A 25 -1.78 7.26 -2.46
CA ILE A 25 -1.08 7.80 -1.30
C ILE A 25 -0.12 8.88 -1.77
N SER A 26 -0.30 10.11 -1.31
CA SER A 26 0.68 11.19 -1.47
C SER A 26 1.69 11.18 -0.31
N PHE A 27 2.97 11.34 -0.64
CA PHE A 27 4.07 11.38 0.33
C PHE A 27 4.57 12.81 0.55
N PHE A 28 4.62 13.21 1.81
CA PHE A 28 5.09 14.51 2.28
C PHE A 28 6.50 14.41 2.87
N THR A 29 7.30 15.46 2.64
CA THR A 29 8.65 15.61 3.22
C THR A 29 8.56 16.52 4.46
N PRO A 30 9.26 16.22 5.57
CA PRO A 30 10.21 15.11 5.75
C PRO A 30 9.56 13.78 6.15
N VAL A 31 8.30 13.80 6.60
CA VAL A 31 7.64 12.62 7.18
C VAL A 31 6.20 12.53 6.69
N THR A 32 5.77 11.31 6.40
CA THR A 32 4.38 10.93 6.17
C THR A 32 3.99 9.88 7.20
N VAL A 33 2.84 10.04 7.86
CA VAL A 33 2.37 9.12 8.92
C VAL A 33 1.08 8.45 8.46
N LEU A 34 1.09 7.12 8.37
CA LEU A 34 -0.06 6.31 7.98
C LEU A 34 -0.72 5.71 9.25
N VAL A 35 -1.97 6.07 9.52
CA VAL A 35 -2.70 5.67 10.75
C VAL A 35 -4.08 5.11 10.43
N GLY A 36 -4.66 4.37 11.36
CA GLY A 36 -5.93 3.66 11.20
C GLY A 36 -6.02 2.41 12.07
N PRO A 37 -7.20 1.78 12.19
CA PRO A 37 -7.41 0.58 13.00
C PRO A 37 -6.64 -0.65 12.47
N ASN A 38 -6.57 -1.72 13.27
CA ASN A 38 -6.00 -3.00 12.83
C ASN A 38 -6.79 -3.54 11.62
N GLY A 39 -6.09 -4.07 10.63
CA GLY A 39 -6.70 -4.51 9.37
C GLY A 39 -6.97 -3.41 8.33
N ALA A 40 -6.73 -2.13 8.63
CA ALA A 40 -6.96 -1.02 7.69
C ALA A 40 -5.97 -0.94 6.50
N GLY A 41 -5.16 -1.97 6.25
CA GLY A 41 -4.23 -1.98 5.12
C GLY A 41 -2.95 -1.15 5.28
N LYS A 42 -2.66 -0.59 6.46
CA LYS A 42 -1.42 0.17 6.75
C LYS A 42 -0.14 -0.62 6.48
N THR A 43 -0.18 -1.91 6.79
CA THR A 43 0.90 -2.86 6.50
C THR A 43 0.35 -3.92 5.57
N VAL A 44 0.91 -3.99 4.37
CA VAL A 44 0.61 -5.03 3.39
C VAL A 44 1.72 -6.07 3.51
N ARG A 45 1.45 -7.26 4.06
CA ARG A 45 2.45 -8.33 4.07
C ARG A 45 2.73 -8.75 2.62
N GLY A 46 3.99 -8.69 2.19
CA GLY A 46 4.42 -9.37 0.95
C GLY A 46 4.08 -10.85 1.03
N HIS A 47 3.61 -11.45 -0.07
CA HIS A 47 3.53 -12.91 -0.16
C HIS A 47 4.99 -13.38 -0.28
N SER A 48 5.60 -13.82 0.81
CA SER A 48 6.75 -14.70 0.69
C SER A 48 6.17 -16.03 0.24
N ASP A 49 6.19 -16.27 -1.07
CA ASP A 49 5.91 -17.59 -1.61
C ASP A 49 6.90 -18.56 -0.97
N GLU A 50 6.36 -19.41 -0.09
CA GLU A 50 7.00 -20.66 0.28
C GLU A 50 7.13 -21.44 -1.02
N ILE A 51 8.35 -21.48 -1.58
CA ILE A 51 8.72 -22.44 -2.62
C ILE A 51 8.42 -23.82 -2.02
N LYS A 52 7.24 -24.36 -2.31
CA LYS A 52 6.93 -25.76 -2.05
C LYS A 52 7.84 -26.59 -2.95
N SER A 53 8.71 -27.34 -2.29
CA SER A 53 9.49 -28.45 -2.85
C SER A 53 8.61 -29.43 -3.63
#